data_AF-A0A9N9DV16-F1
#
_entry.id   AF-A0A9N9DV16-F1
#
_cell.length_a   1.000
_cell.length_b   1.000
_cell.length_c   1.000
_cell.angle_alpha   90.00
_cell.angle_beta   90.00
_cell.angle_gamma   90.00
#
_symmetry.space_group_name_H-M   'P 1'
#
loop_
_entity.id
_entity.type
_entity.pdbx_description
1 polymer ?
#
loop_
_entity_poly.entity_id
_entity_poly.type
_entity_poly.pdbx_seq_one_letter_code
_entity_poly.pdbx_strand_id
1 'polypeptide(L)'
;MSSLKKLDCIVTVDIRVDLSYLPGVIDCLKDLSLLKINSNLDSKLFYILSQNCQNIKSFAIQFKSCVSRGLTDLISSQNNLMHLSLMSLNSISGFSSLITKTFRHLNQISRNNGKNLRELHTDDDSLNLASAKFCPNLFSLLTAKFVNTEELKLNLDNCRQLESIQMFYHVGKENLEDFFMNWESRTQRKSLSLTIMGRRANSLEIMNVVENI
;
A
#
# COMPACT_ATOMS: atom_id res chain seq x y z
N MET A 1 -0.44 -29.70 14.40
CA MET A 1 -0.75 -28.35 14.95
C MET A 1 -1.34 -27.53 13.81
N SER A 2 -2.40 -26.76 14.07
CA SER A 2 -3.04 -25.91 13.05
C SER A 2 -2.21 -24.65 12.84
N SER A 3 -1.69 -24.46 11.62
CA SER A 3 -0.91 -23.26 11.30
C SER A 3 -1.82 -22.06 11.00
N LEU A 4 -1.43 -20.89 11.49
CA LEU A 4 -2.15 -19.63 11.32
C LEU A 4 -1.90 -19.06 9.92
N LYS A 5 -2.96 -18.90 9.12
CA LYS A 5 -2.86 -18.33 7.76
C LYS A 5 -3.06 -16.83 7.70
N LYS A 6 -3.73 -16.26 8.71
CA LYS A 6 -4.11 -14.85 8.79
C LYS A 6 -3.91 -14.30 10.21
N LEU A 7 -3.33 -13.12 10.32
CA LEU A 7 -3.15 -12.40 11.58
C LEU A 7 -3.54 -10.91 11.39
N ASP A 8 -4.53 -10.47 12.15
CA ASP A 8 -4.95 -9.06 12.20
C ASP A 8 -4.64 -8.48 13.60
N CYS A 9 -3.64 -7.61 13.70
CA CYS A 9 -3.27 -6.86 14.91
C CYS A 9 -3.53 -5.36 14.69
N ILE A 10 -4.81 -5.00 14.60
CA ILE A 10 -5.24 -3.60 14.49
C ILE A 10 -5.81 -3.17 15.84
N VAL A 11 -5.12 -2.26 16.51
CA VAL A 11 -5.53 -1.71 17.81
C VAL A 11 -5.97 -0.26 17.69
N THR A 12 -7.01 0.11 18.43
CA THR A 12 -7.56 1.48 18.49
C THR A 12 -6.93 2.32 19.59
N VAL A 13 -6.28 1.67 20.57
CA VAL A 13 -5.52 2.26 21.68
C VAL A 13 -4.14 1.61 21.70
N ASP A 14 -3.11 2.29 22.23
CA ASP A 14 -1.75 1.75 22.36
C ASP A 14 -1.73 0.53 23.30
N ILE A 15 -2.00 -0.65 22.75
CA ILE A 15 -1.93 -1.92 23.45
C ILE A 15 -0.57 -2.54 23.15
N ARG A 16 0.19 -2.86 24.21
CA ARG A 16 1.38 -3.69 24.10
C ARG A 16 0.95 -5.13 23.83
N VAL A 17 1.23 -5.62 22.62
CA VAL A 17 1.10 -7.04 22.29
C VAL A 17 2.46 -7.69 22.52
N ASP A 18 2.59 -8.47 23.59
CA ASP A 18 3.81 -9.23 23.88
C ASP A 18 3.61 -10.71 23.53
N LEU A 19 4.23 -11.16 22.44
CA LEU A 19 4.22 -12.56 22.00
C LEU A 19 5.44 -13.35 22.52
N SER A 20 6.35 -12.73 23.28
CA SER A 20 7.62 -13.35 23.66
C SER A 20 7.50 -14.57 24.58
N TYR A 21 6.34 -14.75 25.23
CA TYR A 21 6.09 -15.85 26.16
C TYR A 21 5.49 -17.12 25.52
N LEU A 22 5.30 -17.16 24.20
CA LEU A 22 4.57 -18.25 23.56
C LEU A 22 5.43 -18.97 22.49
N PRO A 23 6.28 -19.94 22.89
CA PRO A 23 7.08 -20.74 21.96
C PRO A 23 6.21 -21.44 20.90
N GLY A 24 5.04 -21.96 21.31
CA GLY A 24 4.09 -22.61 20.42
C GLY A 24 3.41 -21.66 19.43
N VAL A 25 3.42 -20.34 19.65
CA VAL A 25 2.87 -19.37 18.70
C VAL A 25 3.82 -19.17 17.51
N ILE A 26 5.13 -19.26 17.71
CA ILE A 26 6.12 -19.07 16.64
C ILE A 26 5.92 -20.11 15.53
N ASP A 27 5.74 -21.38 15.89
CA ASP A 27 5.50 -22.45 14.91
C ASP A 27 4.20 -22.24 14.14
N CYS A 28 3.16 -21.71 14.80
CA CYS A 28 1.89 -21.39 14.15
C CYS A 28 2.02 -20.24 13.13
N LEU A 29 3.04 -19.38 13.22
CA LEU A 29 3.21 -18.22 12.34
C LEU A 29 3.94 -18.52 11.02
N LYS A 30 4.63 -19.66 10.89
CA LYS A 30 5.45 -20.00 9.71
C LYS A 30 4.65 -20.02 8.39
N ASP A 31 3.37 -20.33 8.50
CA ASP A 31 2.42 -20.46 7.40
C ASP A 31 1.63 -19.18 7.11
N LEU A 32 1.96 -18.08 7.79
CA LEU A 32 1.23 -16.83 7.70
C LEU A 32 1.31 -16.25 6.28
N SER A 33 0.14 -16.07 5.68
CA SER A 33 0.00 -15.59 4.30
C SER A 33 -0.63 -14.20 4.22
N LEU A 34 -1.42 -13.83 5.22
CA LEU A 34 -2.05 -12.53 5.34
C LEU A 34 -1.71 -11.91 6.70
N LEU A 35 -1.10 -10.74 6.68
CA LEU A 35 -0.76 -9.98 7.86
C LEU A 35 -1.35 -8.57 7.77
N LYS A 36 -2.12 -8.17 8.77
CA LYS A 36 -2.63 -6.81 8.92
C LYS A 36 -2.21 -6.24 10.27
N ILE A 37 -1.47 -5.15 10.31
CA ILE A 37 -0.92 -4.60 11.56
C ILE A 37 -0.96 -3.07 11.62
N ASN A 38 -0.91 -2.51 12.83
CA ASN A 38 -0.58 -1.11 13.00
C ASN A 38 0.95 -0.86 12.96
N SER A 39 1.37 0.34 12.56
CA SER A 39 2.79 0.73 12.56
C SER A 39 3.39 0.94 13.95
N ASN A 40 2.57 1.16 14.99
CA ASN A 40 2.98 1.47 16.36
C ASN A 40 3.01 0.25 17.29
N LEU A 41 2.91 -0.97 16.76
CA LEU A 41 3.04 -2.19 17.58
C LEU A 41 4.45 -2.34 18.17
N ASP A 42 4.62 -3.24 19.13
CA ASP A 42 5.91 -3.45 19.79
C ASP A 42 7.00 -3.88 18.78
N SER A 43 8.19 -3.29 18.87
CA SER A 43 9.35 -3.66 18.06
C SER A 43 9.74 -5.14 18.19
N LYS A 44 9.52 -5.77 19.35
CA LYS A 44 9.73 -7.21 19.55
C LYS A 44 8.81 -8.04 18.67
N LEU A 45 7.57 -7.60 18.48
CA LEU A 45 6.63 -8.26 17.59
C LEU A 45 7.11 -8.18 16.13
N PHE A 46 7.55 -7.00 15.67
CA PHE A 46 8.12 -6.87 14.32
C PHE A 46 9.36 -7.73 14.12
N TYR A 47 10.23 -7.82 15.13
CA TYR A 47 11.39 -8.71 15.09
C TYR A 47 10.97 -10.18 14.97
N ILE A 48 10.05 -10.67 15.80
CA ILE A 48 9.56 -12.06 15.72
C ILE A 48 8.94 -12.34 14.35
N LEU A 49 8.09 -11.45 13.86
CA LEU A 49 7.46 -11.61 12.55
C LEU A 49 8.50 -11.62 11.42
N SER A 50 9.53 -10.75 11.46
CA SER A 50 10.53 -10.68 10.38
C SER A 50 11.39 -11.95 10.30
N GLN A 51 11.66 -12.58 11.44
CA GLN A 51 12.44 -13.82 11.47
C GLN A 51 11.62 -15.04 11.04
N ASN A 52 10.32 -15.07 11.34
CA ASN A 52 9.51 -16.29 11.24
C ASN A 52 8.46 -16.27 10.13
N CYS A 53 8.11 -15.09 9.58
CA CYS A 53 7.08 -14.92 8.55
C CYS A 53 7.71 -14.35 7.28
N GLN A 54 8.28 -15.18 6.41
CA GLN A 54 8.97 -14.71 5.18
C GLN A 54 8.15 -14.96 3.89
N ASN A 55 6.99 -15.62 4.02
CA ASN A 55 6.13 -16.04 2.91
C ASN A 55 4.77 -15.31 2.91
N ILE A 56 4.73 -14.09 3.46
CA ILE A 56 3.52 -13.29 3.45
C ILE A 56 3.19 -12.91 2.00
N LYS A 57 1.93 -13.15 1.60
CA LYS A 57 1.41 -12.78 0.27
C LYS A 57 0.66 -11.46 0.30
N SER A 58 -0.06 -11.21 1.39
CA SER A 58 -0.84 -9.99 1.59
C SER A 58 -0.43 -9.31 2.87
N PHE A 59 0.11 -8.10 2.76
CA PHE A 59 0.58 -7.32 3.90
C PHE A 59 -0.09 -5.95 3.93
N ALA A 60 -0.91 -5.70 4.95
CA ALA A 60 -1.56 -4.43 5.19
C ALA A 60 -1.02 -3.77 6.46
N ILE A 61 -0.56 -2.53 6.33
CA ILE A 61 -0.07 -1.71 7.43
C ILE A 61 -0.96 -0.48 7.54
N GLN A 62 -1.54 -0.34 8.72
CA GLN A 62 -2.25 0.86 9.12
C GLN A 62 -1.30 1.76 9.91
N PHE A 63 -0.90 2.87 9.32
CA PHE A 63 -0.03 3.82 9.99
C PHE A 63 -0.78 4.59 11.08
N LYS A 64 -0.08 4.74 12.21
CA LYS A 64 -0.49 5.54 13.39
C LYS A 64 0.48 6.71 13.56
N SER A 65 0.34 7.46 14.64
CA SER A 65 1.18 8.64 14.95
C SER A 65 2.68 8.31 15.07
N CYS A 66 3.05 7.06 15.31
CA CYS A 66 4.44 6.60 15.37
C CYS A 66 4.66 5.28 14.59
N VAL A 67 5.93 5.04 14.24
CA VAL A 67 6.40 3.83 13.58
C VAL A 67 7.44 3.17 14.47
N SER A 68 7.17 1.95 14.91
CA SER A 68 8.11 1.21 15.74
C SER A 68 9.25 0.61 14.92
N ARG A 69 10.43 0.49 15.55
CA ARG A 69 11.61 -0.14 14.95
C ARG A 69 11.31 -1.58 14.53
N GLY A 70 11.92 -2.02 13.43
CA GLY A 70 11.76 -3.38 12.90
C GLY A 70 10.65 -3.53 11.85
N LEU A 71 9.76 -2.55 11.68
CA LEU A 71 8.73 -2.60 10.63
C LEU A 71 9.35 -2.75 9.23
N THR A 72 10.38 -1.96 8.97
CA THR A 72 11.13 -2.01 7.71
C THR A 72 11.76 -3.38 7.46
N ASP A 73 12.33 -3.98 8.51
CA ASP A 73 12.97 -5.30 8.42
C ASP A 73 11.92 -6.37 8.11
N LEU A 74 10.76 -6.28 8.75
CA LEU A 74 9.62 -7.16 8.47
C LEU A 74 9.18 -7.07 7.02
N ILE A 75 8.99 -5.86 6.46
CA ILE A 75 8.59 -5.74 5.05
C ILE A 75 9.72 -6.20 4.11
N SER A 76 10.98 -5.87 4.42
CA SER A 76 12.14 -6.21 3.57
C SER A 76 12.47 -7.70 3.58
N SER A 77 12.10 -8.42 4.64
CA SER A 77 12.26 -9.87 4.74
C SER A 77 11.28 -10.66 3.85
N GLN A 78 10.30 -9.99 3.23
CA GLN A 78 9.37 -10.62 2.31
C GLN A 78 9.91 -10.63 0.89
N ASN A 79 9.68 -11.73 0.18
CA ASN A 79 10.08 -11.88 -1.23
C ASN A 79 8.91 -12.21 -2.18
N ASN A 80 7.72 -12.52 -1.64
CA ASN A 80 6.58 -13.03 -2.39
C ASN A 80 5.30 -12.21 -2.17
N LEU A 81 5.44 -10.93 -1.81
CA LEU A 81 4.27 -10.06 -1.65
C LEU A 81 3.55 -9.88 -2.98
N MET A 82 2.25 -10.20 -2.97
CA MET A 82 1.32 -9.98 -4.08
C MET A 82 0.43 -8.78 -3.80
N HIS A 83 0.12 -8.52 -2.53
CA HIS A 83 -0.71 -7.40 -2.09
C HIS A 83 0.00 -6.63 -0.99
N LEU A 84 0.15 -5.31 -1.18
CA LEU A 84 0.74 -4.42 -0.19
C LEU A 84 -0.18 -3.21 0.02
N SER A 85 -0.59 -2.97 1.25
CA SER A 85 -1.41 -1.82 1.62
C SER A 85 -0.71 -1.02 2.70
N LEU A 86 -0.46 0.26 2.45
CA LEU A 86 0.25 1.20 3.32
C LEU A 86 -0.64 2.43 3.48
N MET A 87 -1.51 2.46 4.50
CA MET A 87 -2.58 3.46 4.61
C MET A 87 -2.51 4.21 5.95
N SER A 88 -2.75 5.52 5.95
CA SER A 88 -2.95 6.32 7.16
C SER A 88 -4.42 6.66 7.36
N LEU A 89 -5.00 6.33 8.52
CA LEU A 89 -6.44 6.57 8.73
C LEU A 89 -6.82 8.04 8.94
N ASN A 90 -5.88 8.97 9.13
CA ASN A 90 -6.21 10.31 9.67
C ASN A 90 -5.49 11.50 9.02
N SER A 91 -5.05 11.44 7.76
CA SER A 91 -4.43 12.58 7.03
C SER A 91 -3.55 13.47 7.94
N ILE A 92 -2.66 12.88 8.73
CA ILE A 92 -1.84 13.67 9.65
C ILE A 92 -0.83 14.40 8.78
N SER A 93 -0.98 15.72 8.65
CA SER A 93 0.02 16.61 8.07
C SER A 93 1.36 16.38 8.78
N GLY A 94 2.30 15.70 8.12
CA GLY A 94 3.54 15.18 8.72
C GLY A 94 3.83 13.72 8.37
N PHE A 95 2.83 12.98 7.88
CA PHE A 95 2.94 11.60 7.40
C PHE A 95 4.02 11.41 6.33
N SER A 96 4.07 12.34 5.37
CA SER A 96 5.12 12.39 4.34
C SER A 96 6.52 12.32 4.94
N SER A 97 6.79 12.95 6.11
CA SER A 97 8.14 12.93 6.72
C SER A 97 8.51 11.58 7.37
N LEU A 98 7.53 10.86 7.93
CA LEU A 98 7.73 9.55 8.58
C LEU A 98 7.86 8.44 7.54
N ILE A 99 7.03 8.47 6.50
CA ILE A 99 7.29 7.59 5.37
C ILE A 99 8.59 8.02 4.70
N THR A 100 8.94 9.31 4.50
CA THR A 100 10.19 9.72 3.81
C THR A 100 11.44 9.14 4.48
N LYS A 101 11.45 9.01 5.82
CA LYS A 101 12.53 8.30 6.54
C LYS A 101 12.49 6.79 6.33
N THR A 102 11.30 6.21 6.23
CA THR A 102 11.07 4.79 5.94
C THR A 102 11.24 4.46 4.44
N PHE A 103 11.16 5.48 3.56
CA PHE A 103 11.06 5.41 2.09
C PHE A 103 12.34 4.96 1.42
N ARG A 104 13.50 5.26 2.00
CA ARG A 104 14.76 4.72 1.49
C ARG A 104 14.74 3.19 1.44
N HIS A 105 13.94 2.56 2.29
CA HIS A 105 13.76 1.11 2.31
C HIS A 105 12.57 0.62 1.46
N LEU A 106 11.61 1.48 1.11
CA LEU A 106 10.53 1.13 0.18
C LEU A 106 11.05 0.87 -1.25
N ASN A 107 12.14 1.53 -1.67
CA ASN A 107 12.87 1.14 -2.88
C ASN A 107 13.41 -0.30 -2.81
N GLN A 108 13.84 -0.76 -1.64
CA GLN A 108 14.29 -2.14 -1.44
C GLN A 108 13.10 -3.12 -1.54
N ILE A 109 11.96 -2.77 -0.97
CA ILE A 109 10.73 -3.57 -1.00
C ILE A 109 10.24 -3.71 -2.43
N SER A 110 10.21 -2.60 -3.16
CA SER A 110 9.94 -2.55 -4.59
C SER A 110 10.93 -3.39 -5.41
N ARG A 111 12.22 -3.40 -5.08
CA ARG A 111 13.21 -4.28 -5.74
C ARG A 111 12.97 -5.76 -5.46
N ASN A 112 12.68 -6.12 -4.21
CA ASN A 112 12.51 -7.52 -3.80
C ASN A 112 11.15 -8.10 -4.22
N ASN A 113 10.09 -7.30 -4.13
CA ASN A 113 8.72 -7.77 -4.31
C ASN A 113 8.03 -7.21 -5.56
N GLY A 114 8.54 -6.14 -6.19
CA GLY A 114 7.80 -5.42 -7.22
C GLY A 114 7.42 -6.28 -8.44
N LYS A 115 8.25 -7.27 -8.80
CA LYS A 115 7.90 -8.24 -9.86
C LYS A 115 6.70 -9.13 -9.49
N ASN A 116 6.47 -9.38 -8.20
CA ASN A 116 5.39 -10.23 -7.70
C ASN A 116 4.14 -9.44 -7.32
N LEU A 117 4.31 -8.14 -7.03
CA LEU A 117 3.23 -7.28 -6.57
C LEU A 117 2.17 -7.09 -7.66
N ARG A 118 0.94 -7.44 -7.33
CA ARG A 118 -0.25 -7.27 -8.17
C ARG A 118 -1.14 -6.14 -7.68
N GLU A 119 -1.14 -5.87 -6.37
CA GLU A 119 -1.95 -4.80 -5.80
C GLU A 119 -1.13 -3.96 -4.83
N LEU A 120 -1.21 -2.64 -5.01
CA LEU A 120 -0.58 -1.65 -4.14
C LEU A 120 -1.60 -0.60 -3.72
N HIS A 121 -1.81 -0.44 -2.42
CA HIS A 121 -2.62 0.64 -1.88
C HIS A 121 -1.74 1.57 -1.05
N THR A 122 -1.74 2.86 -1.41
CA THR A 122 -0.97 3.89 -0.72
C THR A 122 -1.70 5.23 -0.80
N ASP A 123 -1.65 6.00 0.29
CA ASP A 123 -2.05 7.41 0.31
C ASP A 123 -0.85 8.37 0.21
N ASP A 124 0.36 7.84 -0.05
CA ASP A 124 1.60 8.60 -0.26
C ASP A 124 2.05 8.63 -1.73
N ASP A 125 2.28 9.85 -2.23
CA ASP A 125 2.66 10.14 -3.62
C ASP A 125 4.04 9.57 -4.01
N SER A 126 5.00 9.52 -3.08
CA SER A 126 6.35 9.02 -3.37
C SER A 126 6.35 7.50 -3.61
N LEU A 127 5.38 6.78 -3.02
CA LEU A 127 5.19 5.35 -3.21
C LEU A 127 4.56 5.06 -4.57
N ASN A 128 3.63 5.91 -5.00
CA ASN A 128 3.04 5.85 -6.33
C ASN A 128 4.15 5.89 -7.41
N LEU A 129 5.10 6.82 -7.28
CA LEU A 129 6.25 6.94 -8.19
C LEU A 129 7.21 5.74 -8.15
N ALA A 130 7.45 5.16 -6.97
CA ALA A 130 8.27 3.96 -6.85
C ALA A 130 7.59 2.75 -7.51
N SER A 131 6.26 2.64 -7.38
CA SER A 131 5.49 1.52 -7.93
C SER A 131 5.64 1.41 -9.45
N ALA A 132 5.56 2.54 -10.13
CA ALA A 132 5.80 2.66 -11.57
C ALA A 132 7.15 2.12 -12.02
N LYS A 133 8.21 2.39 -11.25
CA LYS A 133 9.57 2.00 -11.64
C LYS A 133 9.83 0.52 -11.42
N PHE A 134 9.16 -0.10 -10.45
CA PHE A 134 9.59 -1.38 -9.91
C PHE A 134 8.52 -2.47 -9.94
N CYS A 135 7.26 -2.14 -10.22
CA CYS A 135 6.13 -3.08 -10.20
C CYS A 135 5.51 -3.31 -11.59
N PRO A 136 6.22 -3.94 -12.54
CA PRO A 136 5.75 -4.09 -13.92
C PRO A 136 4.48 -4.96 -14.05
N ASN A 137 4.21 -5.81 -13.05
CA ASN A 137 3.07 -6.73 -13.01
C ASN A 137 1.90 -6.20 -12.15
N LEU A 138 1.96 -4.92 -11.75
CA LEU A 138 0.90 -4.30 -10.97
C LEU A 138 -0.41 -4.31 -11.77
N PHE A 139 -1.46 -4.85 -11.16
CA PHE A 139 -2.79 -5.00 -11.73
C PHE A 139 -3.78 -3.96 -11.17
N SER A 140 -3.67 -3.67 -9.87
CA SER A 140 -4.49 -2.67 -9.18
C SER A 140 -3.63 -1.68 -8.40
N LEU A 141 -3.96 -0.40 -8.50
CA LEU A 141 -3.33 0.68 -7.76
C LEU A 141 -4.38 1.52 -7.04
N LEU A 142 -4.21 1.73 -5.74
CA LEU A 142 -4.92 2.77 -5.00
C LEU A 142 -3.93 3.90 -4.67
N THR A 143 -4.27 5.12 -5.08
CA THR A 143 -3.44 6.32 -4.85
C THR A 143 -4.25 7.51 -4.34
N ALA A 144 -3.64 8.40 -3.56
CA ALA A 144 -4.26 9.65 -3.12
C ALA A 144 -4.21 10.75 -4.19
N LYS A 145 -3.18 10.81 -5.04
CA LYS A 145 -3.02 11.84 -6.07
C LYS A 145 -2.08 11.39 -7.21
N PHE A 146 -2.19 12.07 -8.36
CA PHE A 146 -1.15 12.16 -9.37
C PHE A 146 -0.60 13.59 -9.39
N VAL A 147 0.71 13.73 -9.18
CA VAL A 147 1.35 15.03 -8.89
C VAL A 147 1.57 15.86 -10.15
N ASN A 148 1.82 15.21 -11.30
CA ASN A 148 1.95 15.85 -12.61
C ASN A 148 1.74 14.85 -13.77
N THR A 149 1.60 15.38 -14.98
CA THR A 149 1.26 14.65 -16.21
C THR A 149 2.41 13.74 -16.70
N GLU A 150 3.68 14.16 -16.58
CA GLU A 150 4.84 13.37 -17.03
C GLU A 150 5.08 12.13 -16.16
N GLU A 151 5.00 12.28 -14.84
CA GLU A 151 5.10 11.16 -13.90
C GLU A 151 3.94 10.20 -14.06
N LEU A 152 2.72 10.73 -14.25
CA LEU A 152 1.56 9.92 -14.54
C LEU A 152 1.77 9.07 -15.79
N LYS A 153 2.26 9.67 -16.88
CA LYS A 153 2.55 8.95 -18.12
C LYS A 153 3.58 7.84 -17.92
N LEU A 154 4.70 8.15 -17.26
CA LEU A 154 5.73 7.18 -16.93
C LEU A 154 5.17 6.02 -16.08
N ASN A 155 4.30 6.33 -15.12
CA ASN A 155 3.67 5.35 -14.26
C ASN A 155 2.76 4.40 -15.02
N LEU A 156 1.94 4.95 -15.92
CA LEU A 156 1.01 4.18 -16.73
C LEU A 156 1.73 3.29 -17.77
N ASP A 157 2.84 3.74 -18.34
CA ASP A 157 3.58 2.97 -19.36
C ASP A 157 4.37 1.80 -18.78
N ASN A 158 4.93 1.95 -17.57
CA ASN A 158 5.72 0.90 -16.94
C ASN A 158 4.86 -0.20 -16.29
N CYS A 159 3.70 0.14 -15.73
CA CYS A 159 2.75 -0.80 -15.13
C CYS A 159 1.85 -1.45 -16.20
N ARG A 160 2.44 -2.25 -17.08
CA ARG A 160 1.76 -2.87 -18.24
C ARG A 160 0.50 -3.67 -17.87
N GLN A 161 0.52 -4.38 -16.74
CA GLN A 161 -0.63 -5.20 -16.32
C GLN A 161 -1.78 -4.40 -15.67
N LEU A 162 -1.63 -3.08 -15.52
CA LEU A 162 -2.57 -2.25 -14.77
C LEU A 162 -3.92 -2.13 -15.48
N GLU A 163 -4.97 -2.54 -14.77
CA GLU A 163 -6.38 -2.53 -15.24
C GLU A 163 -7.32 -1.88 -14.23
N SER A 164 -6.88 -1.69 -12.98
CA SER A 164 -7.70 -1.11 -11.91
C SER A 164 -6.97 0.05 -11.23
N ILE A 165 -7.64 1.20 -11.14
CA ILE A 165 -7.18 2.35 -10.37
C ILE A 165 -8.27 2.81 -9.41
N GLN A 166 -7.88 2.99 -8.15
CA GLN A 166 -8.71 3.59 -7.12
C GLN A 166 -8.07 4.90 -6.67
N MET A 167 -8.86 5.95 -6.54
CA MET A 167 -8.36 7.27 -6.13
C MET A 167 -9.28 7.97 -5.15
N PHE A 168 -8.74 8.81 -4.28
CA PHE A 168 -9.53 9.63 -3.35
C PHE A 168 -9.96 10.95 -3.97
N TYR A 169 -11.21 11.37 -3.71
CA TYR A 169 -11.89 12.48 -4.37
C TYR A 169 -11.30 13.89 -4.11
N HIS A 170 -10.41 14.08 -3.13
CA HIS A 170 -9.78 15.40 -2.93
C HIS A 170 -8.96 15.90 -4.13
N VAL A 171 -8.84 15.09 -5.18
CA VAL A 171 -8.21 15.40 -6.47
C VAL A 171 -9.22 16.10 -7.37
N GLY A 172 -9.07 17.41 -7.53
CA GLY A 172 -9.92 18.27 -8.35
C GLY A 172 -10.08 17.78 -9.80
N LYS A 173 -11.21 18.15 -10.42
CA LYS A 173 -11.62 17.84 -11.80
C LYS A 173 -10.47 17.96 -12.82
N GLU A 174 -9.61 18.97 -12.63
CA GLU A 174 -8.45 19.30 -13.47
C GLU A 174 -7.43 18.16 -13.67
N ASN A 175 -7.39 17.14 -12.80
CA ASN A 175 -6.46 16.02 -12.97
C ASN A 175 -7.07 14.79 -13.66
N LEU A 176 -8.41 14.74 -13.81
CA LEU A 176 -9.09 13.57 -14.39
C LEU A 176 -8.98 13.56 -15.92
N GLU A 177 -9.12 14.72 -16.57
CA GLU A 177 -9.00 14.85 -18.03
C GLU A 177 -7.59 14.41 -18.48
N ASP A 178 -6.55 14.97 -17.87
CA ASP A 178 -5.16 14.57 -18.08
C ASP A 178 -4.96 13.06 -17.86
N PHE A 179 -5.57 12.51 -16.82
CA PHE A 179 -5.50 11.08 -16.55
C PHE A 179 -6.12 10.24 -17.68
N PHE A 180 -7.32 10.59 -18.16
CA PHE A 180 -7.96 9.86 -19.26
C PHE A 180 -7.16 9.99 -20.56
N MET A 181 -6.66 11.18 -20.89
CA MET A 181 -5.82 11.42 -22.06
C MET A 181 -4.54 10.57 -22.02
N ASN A 182 -3.88 10.50 -20.85
CA ASN A 182 -2.70 9.66 -20.70
C ASN A 182 -3.04 8.17 -20.73
N TRP A 183 -4.16 7.75 -20.13
CA TRP A 183 -4.61 6.37 -20.17
C TRP A 183 -4.92 5.90 -21.60
N GLU A 184 -5.63 6.71 -22.39
CA GLU A 184 -5.94 6.42 -23.78
C GLU A 184 -4.67 6.30 -24.63
N SER A 185 -3.65 7.12 -24.33
CA SER A 185 -2.38 7.11 -25.05
C SER A 185 -1.46 5.90 -24.76
N ARG A 186 -1.82 5.04 -23.80
CA ARG A 186 -0.98 3.90 -23.39
C ARG A 186 -0.74 2.95 -24.56
N THR A 187 0.49 2.46 -24.63
CA THR A 187 0.87 1.41 -25.59
C THR A 187 0.03 0.14 -25.44
N GLN A 188 -0.46 -0.15 -24.24
CA GLN A 188 -1.34 -1.27 -23.96
C GLN A 188 -2.79 -0.82 -23.80
N ARG A 189 -3.67 -1.37 -24.64
CA ARG A 189 -5.10 -1.04 -24.69
C ARG A 189 -5.94 -1.98 -23.83
N LYS A 190 -5.63 -2.03 -22.53
CA LYS A 190 -6.45 -2.76 -21.56
C LYS A 190 -7.61 -1.89 -21.09
N SER A 191 -8.74 -2.51 -20.72
CA SER A 191 -9.85 -1.81 -20.10
C SER A 191 -9.44 -1.22 -18.75
N LEU A 192 -9.93 -0.02 -18.45
CA LEU A 192 -9.79 0.61 -17.14
C LEU A 192 -11.03 0.35 -16.28
N SER A 193 -10.81 -0.15 -15.07
CA SER A 193 -11.73 0.01 -13.96
C SER A 193 -11.25 1.18 -13.10
N LEU A 194 -12.03 2.26 -13.06
CA LEU A 194 -11.75 3.44 -12.24
C LEU A 194 -12.75 3.52 -11.09
N THR A 195 -12.25 3.60 -9.85
CA THR A 195 -13.07 3.85 -8.66
C THR A 195 -12.64 5.16 -8.01
N ILE A 196 -13.57 6.11 -7.88
CA ILE A 196 -13.33 7.37 -7.17
C ILE A 196 -14.00 7.28 -5.80
N MET A 197 -13.20 7.41 -4.74
CA MET A 197 -13.63 7.26 -3.35
C MET A 197 -13.79 8.61 -2.67
N GLY A 198 -15.01 8.90 -2.22
CA GLY A 198 -15.31 10.04 -1.35
C GLY A 198 -15.27 9.71 0.14
N ARG A 199 -14.93 10.70 0.96
CA ARG A 199 -15.44 10.71 2.34
C ARG A 199 -16.91 11.13 2.34
N ARG A 200 -17.69 10.68 3.32
CA ARG A 200 -19.14 11.00 3.48
C ARG A 200 -19.46 12.50 3.38
N ALA A 201 -18.52 13.40 3.68
CA ALA A 201 -18.71 14.85 3.57
C ALA A 201 -18.65 15.39 2.12
N ASN A 202 -18.17 14.60 1.15
CA ASN A 202 -17.86 15.05 -0.21
C ASN A 202 -18.77 14.41 -1.28
N SER A 203 -19.86 13.73 -0.88
CA SER A 203 -20.70 12.97 -1.82
C SER A 203 -21.38 13.84 -2.88
N LEU A 204 -21.71 15.10 -2.53
CA LEU A 204 -22.32 16.06 -3.46
C LEU A 204 -21.33 16.53 -4.53
N GLU A 205 -20.06 16.71 -4.15
CA GLU A 205 -19.01 17.13 -5.08
C GLU A 205 -18.69 16.01 -6.09
N ILE A 206 -18.68 14.74 -5.65
CA ILE A 206 -18.43 13.57 -6.52
C ILE A 206 -19.48 13.43 -7.64
N MET A 207 -20.77 13.57 -7.30
CA MET A 207 -21.84 13.47 -8.30
C MET A 207 -21.68 14.54 -9.38
N ASN A 208 -21.35 15.77 -9.00
CA ASN A 208 -21.13 16.86 -9.94
C ASN A 208 -19.96 16.61 -10.90
N VAL A 209 -18.91 15.88 -10.51
CA VAL A 209 -17.79 15.58 -11.42
C VAL A 209 -18.17 14.50 -12.42
N VAL A 210 -18.86 13.44 -12.00
CA VAL A 210 -19.30 12.36 -12.92
C VAL A 210 -20.32 12.85 -13.93
N GLU A 211 -21.19 13.79 -13.56
CA GLU A 211 -22.18 14.40 -14.48
C GLU A 211 -21.56 15.37 -15.50
N ASN A 212 -20.31 15.82 -15.29
CA ASN A 212 -19.64 16.83 -16.12
C ASN A 212 -18.38 16.30 -16.83
N ILE A 213 -18.24 14.97 -16.95
CA ILE A 213 -17.30 14.26 -17.83
C ILE A 213 -18.12 13.69 -19.01
#